data_AF-A0A3D3DS80-F1
#
_entry.id   AF-A0A3D3DS80-F1
#
_cell.length_a   1.000
_cell.length_b   1.000
_cell.length_c   1.000
_cell.angle_alpha   90.00
_cell.angle_beta   90.00
_cell.angle_gamma   90.00
#
_symmetry.space_group_name_H-M   'P 1'
#
loop_
_entity.id
_entity.type
_entity.pdbx_description
1 polymer ?
#
loop_
_entity_poly.entity_id
_entity_poly.type
_entity_poly.pdbx_seq_one_letter_code
_entity_poly.pdbx_strand_id
1 'polypeptide(L)'
;ATPGHTNGCLTYVTEDQARAFTGDTLLIRGCGRADFQQGNAGMLYDSISEQILSLPESCLIYPGHDYSGRTVSSVAEEKAFNARIGGGANKGDFVGYMDAMRLPHPKHIDIALPANMVSGKPEDGSQPAEPTWAPVTLTFAGVMEVEPAWVAEHLSQVYLLDVREPEECIPGETTMADGGIPLGQLRDRLTEIPRDKPVLAICRSGRRSAMAAGILRNAGFEQIASVAGGILRWKDEGLALKT
;
A
#
# COMPACT_ATOMS: atom_id res chain seq x y z
N ALA A 1 20.29 15.16 12.00
CA ALA A 1 19.38 14.59 13.03
C ALA A 1 18.39 15.65 13.43
N THR A 2 17.15 15.30 13.76
CA THR A 2 16.08 16.27 14.04
C THR A 2 15.18 15.81 15.20
N PRO A 3 15.74 15.57 16.40
CA PRO A 3 14.98 15.09 17.55
C PRO A 3 13.95 16.13 18.02
N GLY A 4 12.93 15.65 18.72
CA GLY A 4 11.93 16.51 19.36
C GLY A 4 10.54 15.92 19.36
N HIS A 5 10.10 15.34 18.24
CA HIS A 5 8.92 14.48 18.21
C HIS A 5 9.21 13.16 18.95
N THR A 6 10.34 12.55 18.61
CA THR A 6 11.01 11.51 19.40
C THR A 6 12.50 11.86 19.53
N ASN A 7 13.24 11.17 20.37
CA ASN A 7 14.69 11.32 20.47
C ASN A 7 15.46 10.78 19.23
N GLY A 8 14.84 9.90 18.45
CA GLY A 8 15.45 9.23 17.30
C GLY A 8 15.05 9.80 15.94
N CYS A 9 14.30 10.91 15.91
CA CYS A 9 13.84 11.51 14.65
C CYS A 9 15.02 11.99 13.78
N LEU A 10 14.91 11.70 12.49
CA LEU A 10 15.83 12.11 11.44
C LEU A 10 15.05 12.77 10.31
N THR A 11 15.68 13.75 9.67
CA THR A 11 15.24 14.34 8.40
C THR A 11 16.23 13.89 7.33
N TYR A 12 15.71 13.35 6.22
CA TYR A 12 16.52 12.97 5.08
C TYR A 12 16.44 14.06 4.02
N VAL A 13 17.59 14.57 3.57
CA VAL A 13 17.68 15.66 2.59
C VAL A 13 18.34 15.12 1.33
N THR A 14 17.80 15.45 0.15
CA THR A 14 18.43 15.10 -1.12
C THR A 14 19.75 15.85 -1.29
N GLU A 15 20.70 15.29 -2.03
CA GLU A 15 22.03 15.88 -2.22
C GLU A 15 21.98 17.32 -2.76
N ASP A 16 21.05 17.58 -3.67
CA ASP A 16 20.79 18.91 -4.27
C ASP A 16 19.99 19.86 -3.36
N GLN A 17 19.60 19.41 -2.17
CA GLN A 17 18.74 20.12 -1.21
C GLN A 17 17.38 20.55 -1.79
N ALA A 18 16.94 19.97 -2.91
CA ALA A 18 15.65 20.30 -3.51
C ALA A 18 14.47 19.72 -2.70
N ARG A 19 14.70 18.66 -1.91
CA ARG A 19 13.66 18.00 -1.12
C ARG A 19 14.20 17.55 0.24
N ALA A 20 13.34 17.64 1.25
CA ALA A 20 13.57 17.08 2.58
C ALA A 20 12.36 16.23 3.02
N PHE A 21 12.62 15.02 3.50
CA PHE A 21 11.65 14.14 4.12
C PHE A 21 11.75 14.32 5.64
N THR A 22 10.80 15.04 6.22
CA THR A 22 10.90 15.59 7.58
C THR A 22 10.32 14.70 8.67
N GLY A 23 9.80 13.53 8.29
CA GLY A 23 9.08 12.64 9.20
C GLY A 23 8.01 13.43 9.97
N ASP A 24 7.92 13.20 11.27
CA ASP A 24 7.01 13.94 12.15
C ASP A 24 7.66 15.15 12.84
N THR A 25 8.89 15.53 12.47
CA THR A 25 9.53 16.74 13.03
C THR A 25 8.81 18.00 12.52
N LEU A 26 8.66 18.15 11.19
CA LEU A 26 7.92 19.26 10.58
C LEU A 26 6.79 18.70 9.72
N LEU A 27 5.58 19.21 9.91
CA LEU A 27 4.38 18.88 9.14
C LEU A 27 3.89 20.10 8.37
N ILE A 28 3.02 19.90 7.38
CA ILE A 28 2.47 21.02 6.60
C ILE A 28 1.60 21.90 7.52
N ARG A 29 2.06 23.13 7.77
CA ARG A 29 1.47 24.11 8.70
C ARG A 29 1.39 23.62 10.16
N GLY A 30 2.23 22.68 10.55
CA GLY A 30 2.29 22.17 11.92
C GLY A 30 3.60 21.45 12.23
N CYS A 31 3.58 20.60 13.25
CA CYS A 31 4.67 19.69 13.59
C CYS A 31 4.11 18.48 14.35
N GLY A 32 4.91 17.44 14.54
CA GLY A 32 4.57 16.33 15.41
C GLY A 32 4.43 16.76 16.87
N ARG A 33 3.74 15.94 17.66
CA ARG A 33 3.60 16.13 19.11
C ARG A 33 4.95 15.90 19.82
N ALA A 34 5.13 16.41 21.03
CA ALA A 34 6.42 16.29 21.76
C ALA A 34 6.25 15.79 23.20
N ASP A 35 5.11 15.17 23.51
CA ASP A 35 4.67 14.75 24.86
C ASP A 35 4.73 13.22 25.09
N PHE A 36 5.21 12.45 24.11
CA PHE A 36 5.44 11.00 24.19
C PHE A 36 6.85 10.66 23.67
N GLN A 37 7.30 9.41 23.83
CA GLN A 37 8.51 8.87 23.19
C GLN A 37 9.79 9.70 23.41
N GLN A 38 9.96 10.25 24.62
CA GLN A 38 11.07 11.16 24.96
C GLN A 38 11.10 12.43 24.09
N GLY A 39 9.95 12.85 23.59
CA GLY A 39 9.77 14.11 22.88
C GLY A 39 10.07 15.31 23.78
N ASN A 40 10.46 16.41 23.15
CA ASN A 40 10.76 17.66 23.82
C ASN A 40 10.49 18.83 22.87
N ALA A 41 9.57 19.73 23.24
CA ALA A 41 9.17 20.86 22.40
C ALA A 41 10.34 21.84 22.14
N GLY A 42 11.21 22.05 23.12
CA GLY A 42 12.38 22.90 22.96
C GLY A 42 13.36 22.35 21.92
N MET A 43 13.69 21.05 22.01
CA MET A 43 14.53 20.37 21.02
C MET A 43 13.86 20.31 19.65
N LEU A 44 12.54 20.14 19.61
CA LEU A 44 11.77 20.14 18.36
C LEU A 44 11.89 21.49 17.65
N TYR A 45 11.75 22.60 18.39
CA TYR A 45 11.95 23.94 17.85
C TYR A 45 13.36 24.12 17.27
N ASP A 46 14.40 23.72 18.01
CA ASP A 46 15.80 23.84 17.57
C ASP A 46 16.03 23.00 16.31
N SER A 47 15.56 21.75 16.29
CA SER A 47 15.64 20.86 15.13
C SER A 47 14.96 21.45 13.90
N ILE A 48 13.76 22.01 14.03
CA ILE A 48 13.07 22.60 12.89
C ILE A 48 13.81 23.86 12.43
N SER A 49 14.13 24.77 13.34
CA SER A 49 14.72 26.08 13.03
C SER A 49 16.13 25.95 12.43
N GLU A 50 16.98 25.14 13.04
CA GLU A 50 18.41 25.08 12.72
C GLU A 50 18.72 24.07 11.61
N GLN A 51 17.91 23.02 11.45
CA GLN A 51 18.20 21.95 10.49
C GLN A 51 17.29 21.97 9.26
N ILE A 52 16.00 22.31 9.41
CA ILE A 52 15.02 22.22 8.32
C ILE A 52 14.80 23.60 7.69
N LEU A 53 14.53 24.62 8.50
CA LEU A 53 14.30 25.97 8.00
C LEU A 53 15.62 26.68 7.60
N SER A 54 16.78 26.10 7.87
CA SER A 54 18.06 26.59 7.33
C SER A 54 18.32 26.16 5.88
N LEU A 55 17.52 25.22 5.34
CA LEU A 55 17.58 24.80 3.94
C LEU A 55 17.12 25.93 2.97
N PRO A 56 17.42 25.80 1.65
CA PRO A 56 16.95 26.75 0.66
C PRO A 56 15.43 26.93 0.70
N GLU A 57 14.96 28.15 0.46
CA GLU A 57 13.53 28.48 0.51
C GLU A 57 12.68 27.64 -0.44
N SER A 58 13.24 27.27 -1.59
CA SER A 58 12.62 26.40 -2.60
C SER A 58 12.62 24.91 -2.25
N CYS A 59 13.29 24.50 -1.16
CA CYS A 59 13.34 23.10 -0.75
C CYS A 59 11.93 22.62 -0.39
N LEU A 60 11.50 21.53 -1.04
CA LEU A 60 10.20 20.92 -0.80
C LEU A 60 10.22 20.07 0.48
N ILE A 61 9.18 20.19 1.27
CA ILE A 61 8.98 19.47 2.54
C ILE A 61 7.96 18.35 2.34
N TYR A 62 8.39 17.12 2.57
CA TYR A 62 7.56 15.91 2.56
C TYR A 62 7.46 15.34 3.99
N PRO A 63 6.32 15.53 4.68
CA PRO A 63 6.14 15.06 6.05
C PRO A 63 5.84 13.56 6.13
N GLY A 64 5.94 13.00 7.34
CA GLY A 64 5.52 11.62 7.64
C GLY A 64 4.01 11.44 7.65
N HIS A 65 3.26 12.51 7.96
CA HIS A 65 1.79 12.50 8.02
C HIS A 65 1.18 13.82 7.50
N ASP A 66 -0.05 13.73 6.99
CA ASP A 66 -0.95 14.86 6.83
C ASP A 66 -2.39 14.38 7.04
N TYR A 67 -3.24 15.24 7.61
CA TYR A 67 -4.62 14.92 7.99
C TYR A 67 -5.65 15.74 7.20
N SER A 68 -5.23 16.41 6.12
CA SER A 68 -6.04 17.31 5.30
C SER A 68 -5.88 17.06 3.79
N GLY A 69 -5.24 15.94 3.40
CA GLY A 69 -5.03 15.57 2.00
C GLY A 69 -3.94 16.36 1.29
N ARG A 70 -3.10 17.10 2.02
CA ARG A 70 -1.97 17.85 1.49
C ARG A 70 -0.76 16.93 1.36
N THR A 71 0.03 17.13 0.32
CA THR A 71 1.10 16.19 -0.06
C THR A 71 2.50 16.76 0.10
N VAL A 72 2.67 18.08 -0.03
CA VAL A 72 3.97 18.76 0.00
C VAL A 72 3.81 20.22 0.41
N SER A 73 4.83 20.80 1.04
CA SER A 73 5.00 22.26 1.15
C SER A 73 6.46 22.65 0.86
N SER A 74 6.91 23.81 1.30
CA SER A 74 8.28 24.29 1.10
C SER A 74 8.79 25.00 2.34
N VAL A 75 10.12 25.14 2.44
CA VAL A 75 10.76 25.90 3.52
C VAL A 75 10.24 27.34 3.54
N ALA A 76 10.09 27.99 2.38
CA ALA A 76 9.55 29.34 2.27
C ALA A 76 8.17 29.45 2.93
N GLU A 77 7.28 28.52 2.58
CA GLU A 77 5.92 28.51 3.08
C GLU A 77 5.84 28.21 4.57
N GLU A 78 6.63 27.25 5.08
CA GLU A 78 6.62 26.92 6.51
C GLU A 78 7.24 28.04 7.36
N LYS A 79 8.27 28.73 6.88
CA LYS A 79 8.80 29.95 7.51
C LYS A 79 7.74 31.04 7.61
N ALA A 80 6.99 31.26 6.55
CA ALA A 80 6.03 32.36 6.48
C ALA A 80 4.71 32.03 7.21
N PHE A 81 4.23 30.79 7.12
CA PHE A 81 2.83 30.46 7.38
C PHE A 81 2.62 29.30 8.36
N ASN A 82 3.67 28.62 8.85
CA ASN A 82 3.46 27.58 9.87
C ASN A 82 2.87 28.21 11.14
N ALA A 83 1.73 27.69 11.58
CA ALA A 83 0.98 28.27 12.70
C ALA A 83 1.69 28.20 14.06
N ARG A 84 2.75 27.39 14.18
CA ARG A 84 3.47 27.16 15.44
C ARG A 84 4.87 27.78 15.46
N ILE A 85 5.56 27.74 14.33
CA ILE A 85 6.98 28.15 14.23
C ILE A 85 7.26 29.19 13.12
N GLY A 86 6.28 29.43 12.24
CA GLY A 86 6.39 30.41 11.17
C GLY A 86 6.01 31.82 11.64
N GLY A 87 6.05 32.78 10.71
CA GLY A 87 5.56 34.14 10.95
C GLY A 87 6.33 34.94 12.00
N GLY A 88 7.55 34.53 12.33
CA GLY A 88 8.40 35.17 13.35
C GLY A 88 8.17 34.69 14.78
N ALA A 89 7.46 33.57 14.99
CA ALA A 89 7.35 32.93 16.29
C ALA A 89 8.73 32.58 16.87
N ASN A 90 8.91 32.80 18.18
CA ASN A 90 10.14 32.42 18.87
C ASN A 90 9.97 31.09 19.63
N LYS A 91 11.07 30.58 20.20
CA LYS A 91 11.08 29.30 20.95
C LYS A 91 10.09 29.27 22.11
N GLY A 92 9.94 30.38 22.83
CA GLY A 92 8.98 30.50 23.94
C GLY A 92 7.54 30.36 23.46
N ASP A 93 7.19 31.03 22.36
CA ASP A 93 5.85 30.94 21.74
C ASP A 93 5.54 29.50 21.34
N PHE A 94 6.50 28.84 20.67
CA PHE A 94 6.38 27.46 20.23
C PHE A 94 6.20 26.49 21.40
N VAL A 95 7.08 26.54 22.41
CA VAL A 95 7.00 25.65 23.58
C VAL A 95 5.69 25.87 24.32
N GLY A 96 5.30 27.12 24.56
CA GLY A 96 4.03 27.45 25.19
C GLY A 96 2.82 26.91 24.43
N TYR A 97 2.84 26.98 23.09
CA TYR A 97 1.81 26.39 22.24
C TYR A 97 1.77 24.85 22.40
N MET A 98 2.93 24.20 22.33
CA MET A 98 3.03 22.74 22.42
C MET A 98 2.56 22.21 23.77
N ASP A 99 2.93 22.86 24.88
CA ASP A 99 2.54 22.48 26.24
C ASP A 99 1.03 22.70 26.50
N ALA A 100 0.42 23.68 25.83
CA ALA A 100 -1.01 23.95 25.93
C ALA A 100 -1.87 22.97 25.13
N MET A 101 -1.29 22.21 24.18
CA MET A 101 -2.04 21.26 23.37
C MET A 101 -2.55 20.08 24.21
N ARG A 102 -3.85 19.84 24.17
CA ARG A 102 -4.50 18.68 24.78
C ARG A 102 -4.90 17.70 23.69
N LEU A 103 -3.97 16.84 23.29
CA LEU A 103 -4.22 15.79 22.30
C LEU A 103 -4.69 14.51 23.00
N PRO A 104 -5.58 13.72 22.37
CA PRO A 104 -5.92 12.40 22.89
C PRO A 104 -4.68 11.50 22.94
N HIS A 105 -4.75 10.48 23.79
CA HIS A 105 -3.77 9.40 23.79
C HIS A 105 -3.66 8.79 22.38
N PRO A 106 -2.46 8.57 21.83
CA PRO A 106 -2.32 7.92 20.53
C PRO A 106 -3.00 6.54 20.52
N LYS A 107 -3.84 6.28 19.52
CA LYS A 107 -4.76 5.12 19.50
C LYS A 107 -4.07 3.75 19.52
N HIS A 108 -2.88 3.66 18.94
CA HIS A 108 -2.17 2.38 18.73
C HIS A 108 -0.74 2.39 19.24
N ILE A 109 -0.34 3.36 20.08
CA ILE A 109 1.06 3.45 20.54
C ILE A 109 1.49 2.21 21.33
N ASP A 110 0.59 1.62 22.12
CA ASP A 110 0.89 0.43 22.91
C ASP A 110 1.10 -0.84 22.07
N ILE A 111 0.74 -0.81 20.79
CA ILE A 111 0.96 -1.90 19.82
C ILE A 111 2.13 -1.55 18.89
N ALA A 112 2.08 -0.35 18.29
CA ALA A 112 3.02 0.06 17.26
C ALA A 112 4.42 0.33 17.83
N LEU A 113 4.53 0.95 19.01
CA LEU A 113 5.84 1.27 19.58
C LEU A 113 6.65 0.00 19.91
N PRO A 114 6.14 -0.98 20.68
CA PRO A 114 6.87 -2.22 20.94
C PRO A 114 7.26 -2.96 19.65
N ALA A 115 6.34 -3.06 18.68
CA ALA A 115 6.63 -3.70 17.39
C ALA A 115 7.76 -3.00 16.63
N ASN A 116 7.75 -1.66 16.57
CA ASN A 116 8.77 -0.88 15.88
C ASN A 116 10.14 -0.95 16.55
N MET A 117 10.20 -1.11 17.88
CA MET A 117 11.46 -1.29 18.62
C MET A 117 12.20 -2.59 18.27
N VAL A 118 11.49 -3.56 17.66
CA VAL A 118 12.06 -4.80 17.12
C VAL A 118 11.92 -4.89 15.59
N SER A 119 11.89 -3.73 14.93
CA SER A 119 11.82 -3.59 13.46
C SER A 119 10.61 -4.30 12.83
N GLY A 120 9.46 -4.27 13.51
CA GLY A 120 8.21 -4.84 13.01
C GLY A 120 8.14 -6.36 13.09
N LYS A 121 9.05 -7.02 13.81
CA LYS A 121 9.00 -8.47 14.01
C LYS A 121 7.73 -8.86 14.78
N PRO A 122 6.88 -9.75 14.24
CA PRO A 122 5.68 -10.25 14.95
C PRO A 122 6.06 -10.97 16.24
N GLU A 123 5.20 -10.88 17.26
CA GLU A 123 5.46 -11.45 18.60
C GLU A 123 5.66 -12.97 18.56
N ASP A 124 4.87 -13.66 17.73
CA ASP A 124 4.96 -15.10 17.50
C ASP A 124 6.06 -15.49 16.49
N GLY A 125 6.74 -14.50 15.91
CA GLY A 125 7.73 -14.67 14.84
C GLY A 125 7.15 -15.19 13.53
N SER A 126 5.83 -15.31 13.41
CA SER A 126 5.19 -15.77 12.19
C SER A 126 5.20 -14.65 11.14
N GLN A 127 5.56 -14.98 9.92
CA GLN A 127 5.35 -14.06 8.80
C GLN A 127 3.89 -14.21 8.33
N PRO A 128 3.31 -13.18 7.69
CA PRO A 128 2.03 -13.35 7.00
C PRO A 128 2.08 -14.59 6.10
N ALA A 129 1.10 -15.48 6.25
CA ALA A 129 1.07 -16.72 5.49
C ALA A 129 1.07 -16.42 4.00
N GLU A 130 2.08 -16.91 3.28
CA GLU A 130 2.03 -16.92 1.83
C GLU A 130 0.93 -17.89 1.37
N PRO A 131 0.20 -17.57 0.30
CA PRO A 131 -0.79 -18.48 -0.25
C PRO A 131 -0.17 -19.84 -0.60
N THR A 132 -0.64 -20.91 0.04
CA THR A 132 -0.11 -22.27 -0.17
C THR A 132 -0.76 -23.01 -1.35
N TRP A 133 -1.81 -22.43 -1.93
CA TRP A 133 -2.65 -23.07 -2.93
C TRP A 133 -2.20 -22.82 -4.38
N ALA A 134 -1.39 -21.78 -4.61
CA ALA A 134 -0.74 -21.47 -5.87
C ALA A 134 0.37 -20.41 -5.65
N PRO A 135 1.39 -20.33 -6.52
CA PRO A 135 2.44 -19.31 -6.46
C PRO A 135 1.92 -17.97 -6.98
N VAL A 136 1.03 -17.34 -6.21
CA VAL A 136 0.38 -16.10 -6.60
C VAL A 136 1.15 -14.86 -6.14
N THR A 137 1.12 -13.81 -6.95
CA THR A 137 1.73 -12.51 -6.64
C THR A 137 0.66 -11.42 -6.58
N LEU A 138 0.73 -10.54 -5.58
CA LEU A 138 -0.13 -9.36 -5.50
C LEU A 138 0.45 -8.23 -6.37
N THR A 139 -0.28 -7.85 -7.42
CA THR A 139 0.08 -6.71 -8.27
C THR A 139 -0.14 -5.38 -7.56
N PHE A 140 0.48 -4.31 -8.06
CA PHE A 140 0.26 -2.93 -7.56
C PHE A 140 -1.22 -2.52 -7.59
N ALA A 141 -2.01 -3.07 -8.53
CA ALA A 141 -3.45 -2.84 -8.64
C ALA A 141 -4.29 -3.64 -7.61
N GLY A 142 -3.68 -4.43 -6.73
CA GLY A 142 -4.36 -5.22 -5.72
C GLY A 142 -4.94 -6.56 -6.22
N VAL A 143 -4.52 -7.01 -7.41
CA VAL A 143 -4.96 -8.26 -8.05
C VAL A 143 -3.95 -9.36 -7.72
N MET A 144 -4.44 -10.50 -7.23
CA MET A 144 -3.61 -11.72 -7.12
C MET A 144 -3.51 -12.34 -8.52
N GLU A 145 -2.29 -12.54 -9.01
CA GLU A 145 -2.03 -13.16 -10.30
C GLU A 145 -1.20 -14.43 -10.16
N VAL A 146 -1.42 -15.39 -11.07
CA VAL A 146 -0.64 -16.62 -11.20
C VAL A 146 -0.10 -16.73 -12.62
N GLU A 147 1.11 -17.26 -12.74
CA GLU A 147 1.79 -17.48 -14.02
C GLU A 147 1.16 -18.64 -14.81
N PRO A 148 0.89 -18.47 -16.12
CA PRO A 148 0.15 -19.45 -16.92
C PRO A 148 0.85 -20.82 -17.00
N ALA A 149 2.18 -20.88 -17.00
CA ALA A 149 2.93 -22.13 -16.99
C ALA A 149 2.60 -23.02 -15.77
N TRP A 150 2.53 -22.44 -14.57
CA TRP A 150 2.15 -23.20 -13.37
C TRP A 150 0.72 -23.72 -13.47
N VAL A 151 -0.20 -22.89 -13.97
CA VAL A 151 -1.60 -23.28 -14.16
C VAL A 151 -1.72 -24.46 -15.12
N ALA A 152 -0.97 -24.45 -16.23
CA ALA A 152 -0.98 -25.53 -17.22
C ALA A 152 -0.56 -26.88 -16.65
N GLU A 153 0.38 -26.89 -15.69
CA GLU A 153 0.84 -28.10 -14.99
C GLU A 153 -0.13 -28.60 -13.91
N HIS A 154 -1.02 -27.73 -13.42
CA HIS A 154 -1.89 -27.98 -12.26
C HIS A 154 -3.39 -27.94 -12.60
N LEU A 155 -3.77 -28.01 -13.88
CA LEU A 155 -5.16 -27.93 -14.34
C LEU A 155 -6.13 -28.89 -13.61
N SER A 156 -5.65 -30.07 -13.17
CA SER A 156 -6.47 -31.05 -12.44
C SER A 156 -6.75 -30.66 -10.98
N GLN A 157 -5.97 -29.74 -10.41
CA GLN A 157 -6.03 -29.33 -9.00
C GLN A 157 -6.78 -28.00 -8.80
N VAL A 158 -7.06 -27.28 -9.89
CA VAL A 158 -7.67 -25.95 -9.87
C VAL A 158 -8.95 -25.94 -10.70
N TYR A 159 -9.75 -24.90 -10.51
CA TYR A 159 -10.88 -24.58 -11.38
C TYR A 159 -10.50 -23.39 -12.26
N LEU A 160 -10.20 -23.65 -13.53
CA LEU A 160 -9.88 -22.60 -14.50
C LEU A 160 -11.18 -22.00 -15.07
N LEU A 161 -11.55 -20.83 -14.57
CA LEU A 161 -12.73 -20.08 -14.98
C LEU A 161 -12.42 -19.17 -16.17
N ASP A 162 -12.93 -19.52 -17.35
CA ASP A 162 -12.88 -18.61 -18.50
C ASP A 162 -14.02 -17.58 -18.42
N VAL A 163 -13.67 -16.29 -18.43
CA VAL A 163 -14.64 -15.18 -18.35
C VAL A 163 -14.78 -14.39 -19.65
N ARG A 164 -14.32 -14.95 -20.76
CA ARG A 164 -14.55 -14.39 -22.10
C ARG A 164 -15.99 -14.60 -22.56
N GLU A 165 -16.34 -13.89 -23.64
CA GLU A 165 -17.59 -14.17 -24.34
C GLU A 165 -17.51 -15.49 -25.11
N PRO A 166 -18.62 -16.22 -25.30
CA PRO A 166 -18.62 -17.51 -25.98
C PRO A 166 -18.00 -17.48 -27.38
N GLU A 167 -18.12 -16.36 -28.11
CA GLU A 167 -17.59 -16.20 -29.47
C GLU A 167 -16.05 -16.08 -29.50
N GLU A 168 -15.42 -15.72 -28.39
CA GLU A 168 -13.96 -15.68 -28.27
C GLU A 168 -13.36 -17.05 -27.94
N CYS A 169 -14.21 -18.03 -27.62
CA CYS A 169 -13.80 -19.35 -27.20
C CYS A 169 -13.80 -20.32 -28.37
N ILE A 170 -12.59 -20.59 -28.89
CA ILE A 170 -12.39 -21.52 -29.99
C ILE A 170 -12.31 -22.95 -29.42
N PRO A 171 -13.13 -23.91 -29.91
CA PRO A 171 -13.05 -25.31 -29.49
C PRO A 171 -11.64 -25.88 -29.70
N GLY A 172 -11.08 -26.54 -28.68
CA GLY A 172 -9.73 -27.12 -28.72
C GLY A 172 -8.58 -26.15 -28.42
N GLU A 173 -8.83 -24.83 -28.43
CA GLU A 173 -7.86 -23.80 -27.99
C GLU A 173 -8.23 -23.17 -26.64
N THR A 174 -9.39 -23.54 -26.09
CA THR A 174 -9.97 -22.93 -24.89
C THR A 174 -10.70 -23.99 -24.06
N THR A 175 -10.74 -23.84 -22.73
CA THR A 175 -11.28 -24.81 -21.77
C THR A 175 -12.81 -24.83 -21.68
N MET A 176 -13.52 -24.28 -22.68
CA MET A 176 -15.00 -24.26 -22.70
C MET A 176 -15.65 -25.64 -22.77
N ALA A 177 -14.87 -26.72 -22.70
CA ALA A 177 -15.43 -28.07 -22.65
C ALA A 177 -16.41 -28.24 -21.47
N ASP A 178 -16.26 -27.54 -20.33
CA ASP A 178 -17.18 -27.66 -19.18
C ASP A 178 -17.31 -26.39 -18.30
N GLY A 179 -17.81 -25.26 -18.83
CA GLY A 179 -18.43 -24.21 -17.98
C GLY A 179 -17.73 -22.86 -17.81
N GLY A 180 -17.31 -22.19 -18.89
CA GLY A 180 -16.96 -20.76 -18.80
C GLY A 180 -18.19 -19.87 -18.50
N ILE A 181 -17.97 -18.80 -17.74
CA ILE A 181 -19.00 -17.84 -17.33
C ILE A 181 -18.54 -16.45 -17.77
N PRO A 182 -19.15 -15.85 -18.81
CA PRO A 182 -18.78 -14.53 -19.26
C PRO A 182 -18.82 -13.51 -18.11
N LEU A 183 -17.86 -12.58 -18.08
CA LEU A 183 -17.73 -11.62 -16.96
C LEU A 183 -19.05 -10.89 -16.64
N GLY A 184 -19.84 -10.55 -17.67
CA GLY A 184 -21.13 -9.88 -17.50
C GLY A 184 -22.17 -10.70 -16.74
N GLN A 185 -22.08 -12.03 -16.77
CA GLN A 185 -23.00 -12.97 -16.13
C GLN A 185 -22.46 -13.49 -14.78
N LEU A 186 -21.19 -13.22 -14.47
CA LEU A 186 -20.47 -13.83 -13.35
C LEU A 186 -21.17 -13.63 -12.00
N ARG A 187 -21.73 -12.44 -11.76
CA ARG A 187 -22.41 -12.12 -10.49
C ARG A 187 -23.65 -12.96 -10.25
N ASP A 188 -24.38 -13.28 -11.31
CA ASP A 188 -25.65 -14.02 -11.23
C ASP A 188 -25.42 -15.53 -11.19
N ARG A 189 -24.22 -15.99 -11.57
CA ARG A 189 -23.85 -17.40 -11.72
C ARG A 189 -22.78 -17.87 -10.72
N LEU A 190 -22.59 -17.14 -9.61
CA LEU A 190 -21.60 -17.46 -8.58
C LEU A 190 -21.79 -18.85 -7.96
N THR A 191 -23.02 -19.37 -7.94
CA THR A 191 -23.35 -20.69 -7.38
C THR A 191 -22.83 -21.85 -8.22
N GLU A 192 -22.47 -21.60 -9.47
CA GLU A 192 -21.91 -22.62 -10.37
C GLU A 192 -20.41 -22.84 -10.16
N ILE A 193 -19.76 -21.94 -9.43
CA ILE A 193 -18.32 -21.95 -9.23
C ILE A 193 -18.00 -22.75 -7.95
N PRO A 194 -17.13 -23.77 -8.04
CA PRO A 194 -16.74 -24.58 -6.88
C PRO A 194 -16.04 -23.74 -5.82
N ARG A 195 -16.27 -24.10 -4.55
CA ARG A 195 -15.63 -23.47 -3.39
C ARG A 195 -14.59 -24.37 -2.72
N ASP A 196 -14.52 -25.63 -3.14
CA ASP A 196 -13.61 -26.66 -2.64
C ASP A 196 -12.26 -26.70 -3.37
N LYS A 197 -12.08 -25.87 -4.41
CA LYS A 197 -10.85 -25.77 -5.20
C LYS A 197 -10.44 -24.31 -5.44
N PRO A 198 -9.14 -24.04 -5.67
CA PRO A 198 -8.70 -22.74 -6.14
C PRO A 198 -9.36 -22.35 -7.46
N VAL A 199 -9.83 -21.11 -7.57
CA VAL A 199 -10.46 -20.57 -8.78
C VAL A 199 -9.50 -19.63 -9.49
N LEU A 200 -9.11 -19.98 -10.70
CA LEU A 200 -8.21 -19.20 -11.54
C LEU A 200 -8.99 -18.61 -12.70
N ALA A 201 -9.19 -17.30 -12.71
CA ALA A 201 -9.90 -16.62 -13.78
C ALA A 201 -8.95 -16.36 -14.96
N ILE A 202 -9.38 -16.67 -16.18
CA ILE A 202 -8.65 -16.39 -17.40
C ILE A 202 -9.54 -15.62 -18.37
N CYS A 203 -8.95 -14.68 -19.11
CA CYS A 203 -9.61 -14.04 -20.24
C CYS A 203 -8.62 -13.84 -21.39
N ARG A 204 -8.97 -13.02 -22.39
CA ARG A 204 -8.06 -12.76 -23.52
C ARG A 204 -6.70 -12.20 -23.08
N SER A 205 -6.66 -11.22 -22.18
CA SER A 205 -5.45 -10.43 -21.90
C SER A 205 -5.19 -10.14 -20.40
N GLY A 206 -5.88 -10.80 -19.48
CA GLY A 206 -5.78 -10.56 -18.03
C GLY A 206 -6.75 -9.50 -17.44
N ARG A 207 -7.27 -8.56 -18.24
CA ARG A 207 -8.09 -7.43 -17.72
C ARG A 207 -9.44 -7.85 -17.13
N ARG A 208 -10.21 -8.66 -17.87
CA ARG A 208 -11.53 -9.14 -17.40
C ARG A 208 -11.39 -10.17 -16.28
N SER A 209 -10.33 -10.97 -16.30
CA SER A 209 -10.06 -11.94 -15.24
C SER A 209 -9.63 -11.28 -13.94
N ALA A 210 -8.90 -10.15 -13.98
CA ALA A 210 -8.65 -9.33 -12.80
C ALA A 210 -9.96 -8.79 -12.17
N MET A 211 -10.91 -8.33 -13.00
CA MET A 211 -12.24 -7.93 -12.53
C MET A 211 -13.02 -9.11 -11.95
N ALA A 212 -12.97 -10.27 -12.60
CA ALA A 212 -13.59 -11.50 -12.11
C ALA A 212 -13.02 -11.91 -10.74
N ALA A 213 -11.70 -11.87 -10.55
CA ALA A 213 -11.05 -12.13 -9.28
C ALA A 213 -11.55 -11.19 -8.17
N GLY A 214 -11.76 -9.91 -8.47
CA GLY A 214 -12.37 -8.95 -7.54
C GLY A 214 -13.83 -9.28 -7.19
N ILE A 215 -14.64 -9.67 -8.18
CA ILE A 215 -16.03 -10.10 -7.98
C ILE A 215 -16.07 -11.34 -7.06
N LEU A 216 -15.25 -12.34 -7.34
CA LEU A 216 -15.18 -13.57 -6.57
C LEU A 216 -14.69 -13.32 -5.13
N ARG A 217 -13.66 -12.47 -4.95
CA ARG A 217 -13.20 -12.08 -3.62
C ARG A 217 -14.31 -11.44 -2.80
N ASN A 218 -15.06 -10.50 -3.39
CA ASN A 218 -16.19 -9.86 -2.72
C ASN A 218 -17.35 -10.83 -2.41
N ALA A 219 -17.46 -11.92 -3.18
CA ALA A 219 -18.39 -13.02 -2.92
C ALA A 219 -17.86 -14.07 -1.93
N GLY A 220 -16.73 -13.81 -1.28
CA GLY A 220 -16.14 -14.66 -0.25
C GLY A 220 -15.41 -15.89 -0.79
N PHE A 221 -14.90 -15.85 -2.01
CA PHE A 221 -13.95 -16.85 -2.48
C PHE A 221 -12.54 -16.49 -1.98
N GLU A 222 -11.90 -17.39 -1.25
CA GLU A 222 -10.61 -17.14 -0.59
C GLU A 222 -9.42 -17.47 -1.50
N GLN A 223 -9.51 -18.55 -2.26
CA GLN A 223 -8.44 -19.05 -3.13
C GLN A 223 -8.72 -18.63 -4.57
N ILE A 224 -8.45 -17.36 -4.88
CA ILE A 224 -8.72 -16.77 -6.19
C ILE A 224 -7.51 -16.03 -6.77
N ALA A 225 -7.29 -16.16 -8.08
CA ALA A 225 -6.34 -15.35 -8.82
C ALA A 225 -6.73 -15.18 -10.29
N SER A 226 -6.14 -14.18 -10.94
CA SER A 226 -6.20 -14.00 -12.39
C SER A 226 -4.97 -14.65 -13.04
N VAL A 227 -5.15 -15.33 -14.17
CA VAL A 227 -4.02 -15.82 -14.96
C VAL A 227 -3.34 -14.64 -15.67
N ALA A 228 -2.07 -14.42 -15.36
CA ALA A 228 -1.28 -13.29 -15.86
C ALA A 228 -1.23 -13.30 -17.40
N GLY A 229 -1.50 -12.16 -18.03
CA GLY A 229 -1.47 -12.00 -19.49
C GLY A 229 -2.59 -12.72 -20.27
N GLY A 230 -3.41 -13.53 -19.59
CA GLY A 230 -4.53 -14.27 -20.20
C GLY A 230 -4.12 -15.24 -21.30
N ILE A 231 -5.07 -15.56 -22.19
CA ILE A 231 -4.88 -16.51 -23.29
C ILE A 231 -3.81 -16.06 -24.30
N LEU A 232 -3.63 -14.75 -24.50
CA LEU A 232 -2.58 -14.26 -25.40
C LEU A 232 -1.20 -14.72 -24.93
N ARG A 233 -0.91 -14.55 -23.64
CA ARG A 233 0.36 -15.01 -23.04
C ARG A 233 0.45 -16.53 -22.98
N TRP A 234 -0.66 -17.20 -22.64
CA TRP A 234 -0.74 -18.66 -22.66
C TRP A 234 -0.32 -19.25 -24.02
N LYS A 235 -0.80 -18.66 -25.11
CA LYS A 235 -0.47 -19.07 -26.48
C LYS A 235 0.96 -18.72 -26.86
N ASP A 236 1.43 -17.53 -26.49
CA ASP A 236 2.81 -17.08 -26.75
C ASP A 236 3.83 -18.03 -26.10
N GLU A 237 3.52 -18.54 -24.91
CA GLU A 237 4.34 -19.53 -24.19
C GLU A 237 4.16 -20.98 -24.72
N GLY A 238 3.30 -21.21 -25.72
CA GLY A 238 3.09 -22.52 -26.33
C GLY A 238 2.45 -23.56 -25.40
N LEU A 239 1.71 -23.11 -24.38
CA LEU A 239 1.17 -23.98 -23.35
C LEU A 239 -0.06 -24.75 -23.83
N ALA A 240 -0.07 -26.06 -23.62
CA ALA A 240 -1.20 -26.91 -23.96
C ALA A 240 -2.30 -26.80 -22.90
N LEU A 241 -3.55 -26.70 -23.36
CA LEU A 241 -4.72 -27.03 -22.53
C LEU A 241 -4.86 -28.54 -22.53
N LYS A 242 -4.13 -29.22 -21.63
CA LYS A 242 -4.28 -30.67 -21.47
C LYS A 242 -5.69 -30.95 -20.95
N THR A 243 -6.47 -31.67 -21.75
CA THR A 243 -7.78 -32.23 -21.39
C THR A 243 -7.60 -33.47 -20.55
#